data_AF-E6TCJ1-F1
#
_entry.id   AF-E6TCJ1-F1
#
_cell.length_a   1.000
_cell.length_b   1.000
_cell.length_c   1.000
_cell.angle_alpha   90.00
_cell.angle_beta   90.00
_cell.angle_gamma   90.00
#
_symmetry.space_group_name_H-M   'P 1'
#
loop_
_entity.id
_entity.type
_entity.pdbx_description
1 polymer ?
#
loop_
_entity_poly.entity_id
_entity_poly.type
_entity_poly.pdbx_seq_one_letter_code
_entity_poly.pdbx_strand_id
1 'polypeptide(L)'
;MIVEHRYDVVIVGAGGAGMRAAVEAGPRVRTAVLTKLYPTRSHTGAAQGGMCAALANVEEDNWEWHTFDTVKGGDYLADQDAVEIMAKEAIDAVLDLEKMGMPFNRTPEGRIDQRRFGGHTRDHGKAPVRRACYAADRTGHMILQTLYQNCVKHDVEFFNEFYALDITMTETPSGPVATGVVAYELATGDIHVFHAKAIVFATGGSGRMYKTTSNAHTLTGDGLGIIFRKGLPLEDMEFHQFHPTGLAGLGILISEAVRGEGGRLLNGDGERFMERYAPTIVDLAPRDIVARSMVLEVLEGRGAGPNKDYVYIDVRHLGEDVLEAKLPDITEFARTYLGVDPVKELVPVYPTCHYVMGGIPTTVNGQVLSDNTTVVPGLYAAGECACVSVHGANRLGTNSLLDINVFGRRAGIAAANYALGHDFVELPESPAEMVVGWVGDILSEHGNERVADIRGALQQSMDNNAAVFRTEETLKQALTDIHALKERYSRITVQDKGKRYNSDLLEAIELGFLLELAEVTVVGALNRKESRGGHAREDYPNRDDTNYMRHTMAYKEGSDLLSDIRLDYKPVVMTRYEPMERKY
;
A
#
# COMPACT_ATOMS: atom_id res chain seq x y z
N MET A 1 3.60 -32.15 -8.00
CA MET A 1 2.35 -32.83 -7.59
C MET A 1 1.28 -31.75 -7.47
N ILE A 2 0.00 -32.05 -7.69
CA ILE A 2 -1.08 -31.09 -7.39
C ILE A 2 -1.73 -31.56 -6.09
N VAL A 3 -1.74 -30.70 -5.07
CA VAL A 3 -2.32 -30.99 -3.76
C VAL A 3 -3.60 -30.17 -3.60
N GLU A 4 -4.70 -30.83 -3.25
CA GLU A 4 -6.00 -30.17 -3.09
C GLU A 4 -6.36 -29.95 -1.62
N HIS A 5 -6.92 -28.77 -1.36
CA HIS A 5 -7.33 -28.30 -0.05
C HIS A 5 -8.76 -27.78 -0.12
N ARG A 6 -9.51 -27.88 0.98
CA ARG A 6 -10.88 -27.37 1.05
C ARG A 6 -11.13 -26.62 2.36
N TYR A 7 -11.45 -25.35 2.25
CA TYR A 7 -11.64 -24.39 3.34
C TYR A 7 -12.91 -23.58 3.14
N ASP A 8 -13.52 -23.08 4.21
CA ASP A 8 -14.64 -22.16 4.09
C ASP A 8 -14.14 -20.79 3.59
N VAL A 9 -13.04 -20.32 4.18
CA VAL A 9 -12.39 -19.05 3.83
C VAL A 9 -10.90 -19.27 3.57
N VAL A 10 -10.38 -18.67 2.50
CA VAL A 10 -8.94 -18.59 2.23
C VAL A 10 -8.52 -17.13 2.22
N ILE A 11 -7.55 -16.76 3.05
CA ILE A 11 -6.98 -15.42 3.12
C ILE A 11 -5.60 -15.45 2.48
N VAL A 12 -5.37 -14.58 1.50
CA VAL A 12 -4.10 -14.46 0.77
C VAL A 12 -3.35 -13.23 1.26
N GLY A 13 -2.36 -13.45 2.13
CA GLY A 13 -1.54 -12.43 2.77
C GLY A 13 -1.67 -12.47 4.29
N ALA A 14 -0.53 -12.40 4.99
CA ALA A 14 -0.46 -12.41 6.46
C ALA A 14 0.12 -11.11 7.05
N GLY A 15 -0.07 -9.99 6.35
CA GLY A 15 0.14 -8.66 6.92
C GLY A 15 -0.94 -8.29 7.94
N GLY A 16 -0.97 -7.03 8.38
CA GLY A 16 -1.94 -6.63 9.40
C GLY A 16 -3.41 -6.80 8.97
N ALA A 17 -3.75 -6.53 7.69
CA ALA A 17 -5.12 -6.72 7.19
C ALA A 17 -5.53 -8.21 7.16
N GLY A 18 -4.66 -9.05 6.62
CA GLY A 18 -4.92 -10.48 6.49
C GLY A 18 -4.99 -11.19 7.83
N MET A 19 -4.08 -10.88 8.76
CA MET A 19 -4.17 -11.42 10.12
C MET A 19 -5.35 -10.87 10.90
N ARG A 20 -5.73 -9.59 10.72
CA ARG A 20 -6.95 -9.06 11.33
C ARG A 20 -8.20 -9.78 10.81
N ALA A 21 -8.28 -10.03 9.51
CA ALA A 21 -9.34 -10.83 8.92
C ALA A 21 -9.36 -12.26 9.47
N ALA A 22 -8.19 -12.88 9.63
CA ALA A 22 -8.06 -14.24 10.18
C ALA A 22 -8.49 -14.33 11.65
N VAL A 23 -8.14 -13.34 12.48
CA VAL A 23 -8.60 -13.25 13.89
C VAL A 23 -10.13 -13.22 13.98
N GLU A 24 -10.80 -12.60 13.01
CA GLU A 24 -12.26 -12.47 12.99
C GLU A 24 -12.96 -13.68 12.36
N ALA A 25 -12.40 -14.25 11.30
CA ALA A 25 -12.97 -15.38 10.56
C ALA A 25 -12.67 -16.74 11.20
N GLY A 26 -11.46 -16.94 11.73
CA GLY A 26 -10.97 -18.21 12.26
C GLY A 26 -11.87 -18.84 13.33
N PRO A 27 -12.37 -18.08 14.32
CA PRO A 27 -13.32 -18.62 15.31
C PRO A 27 -14.72 -18.96 14.77
N ARG A 28 -15.05 -18.57 13.53
CA ARG A 28 -16.40 -18.70 12.95
C ARG A 28 -16.49 -19.83 11.92
N VAL A 29 -15.44 -20.00 11.12
CA VAL A 29 -15.41 -20.92 9.96
C VAL A 29 -14.00 -21.45 9.73
N ARG A 30 -13.87 -22.57 9.01
CA ARG A 30 -12.57 -23.16 8.72
C ARG A 30 -11.78 -22.26 7.77
N THR A 31 -10.73 -21.62 8.30
CA THR A 31 -9.99 -20.57 7.60
C THR A 31 -8.53 -20.97 7.38
N ALA A 32 -8.03 -20.83 6.16
CA ALA A 32 -6.61 -20.94 5.84
C ALA A 32 -6.02 -19.56 5.54
N VAL A 33 -4.78 -19.32 5.97
CA VAL A 33 -4.01 -18.12 5.61
C VAL A 33 -2.79 -18.51 4.79
N LEU A 34 -2.77 -18.10 3.53
CA LEU A 34 -1.62 -18.27 2.64
C LEU A 34 -0.73 -17.04 2.72
N THR A 35 0.58 -17.23 2.81
CA THR A 35 1.51 -16.10 2.80
C THR A 35 2.82 -16.51 2.19
N LYS A 36 3.34 -15.69 1.26
CA LYS A 36 4.66 -15.92 0.65
C LYS A 36 5.84 -15.69 1.60
N LEU A 37 5.56 -15.11 2.78
CA LEU A 37 6.52 -14.88 3.85
C LEU A 37 6.04 -15.54 5.14
N TYR A 38 6.92 -15.68 6.12
CA TYR A 38 6.46 -15.83 7.50
C TYR A 38 5.66 -14.57 7.94
N PRO A 39 4.51 -14.69 8.63
CA PRO A 39 3.59 -13.56 8.90
C PRO A 39 4.27 -12.31 9.49
N THR A 40 5.17 -12.48 10.45
CA THR A 40 5.87 -11.37 11.11
C THR A 40 6.96 -10.71 10.25
N ARG A 41 7.15 -11.14 9.00
CA ARG A 41 8.04 -10.54 7.99
C ARG A 41 7.30 -9.63 7.01
N SER A 42 5.97 -9.56 7.08
CA SER A 42 5.19 -8.67 6.22
C SER A 42 5.54 -7.19 6.45
N HIS A 43 5.37 -6.38 5.39
CA HIS A 43 5.80 -4.98 5.39
C HIS A 43 5.11 -4.11 6.45
N THR A 44 3.92 -4.49 6.94
CA THR A 44 3.28 -3.86 8.10
C THR A 44 4.24 -3.69 9.29
N GLY A 45 5.15 -4.65 9.50
CA GLY A 45 6.12 -4.62 10.59
C GLY A 45 7.14 -3.46 10.50
N ALA A 46 7.30 -2.87 9.31
CA ALA A 46 8.17 -1.71 9.08
C ALA A 46 7.46 -0.37 9.30
N ALA A 47 6.15 -0.35 9.58
CA ALA A 47 5.44 0.90 9.84
C ALA A 47 5.82 1.48 11.22
N GLN A 48 6.13 2.77 11.25
CA GLN A 48 6.74 3.41 12.42
C GLN A 48 5.74 4.32 13.18
N GLY A 49 5.23 5.32 12.46
CA GLY A 49 4.68 6.55 13.03
C GLY A 49 3.46 6.42 13.95
N GLY A 50 2.54 5.49 13.71
CA GLY A 50 1.35 5.33 14.56
C GLY A 50 0.11 4.87 13.81
N MET A 51 -0.98 4.70 14.56
CA MET A 51 -2.34 4.44 14.08
C MET A 51 -3.25 5.53 14.65
N CYS A 52 -3.94 6.29 13.80
CA CYS A 52 -4.82 7.37 14.25
C CYS A 52 -6.14 6.86 14.83
N ALA A 53 -6.58 7.46 15.93
CA ALA A 53 -7.95 7.38 16.42
C ALA A 53 -8.26 8.60 17.29
N ALA A 54 -9.46 9.15 17.18
CA ALA A 54 -9.91 10.28 18.01
C ALA A 54 -10.28 9.83 19.43
N LEU A 55 -9.30 9.32 20.18
CA LEU A 55 -9.48 8.84 21.57
C LEU A 55 -9.62 9.99 22.59
N ALA A 56 -9.19 11.20 22.22
CA ALA A 56 -9.16 12.37 23.08
C ALA A 56 -8.43 12.14 24.42
N ASN A 57 -7.34 11.36 24.41
CA ASN A 57 -6.60 11.03 25.64
C ASN A 57 -5.72 12.19 26.12
N VAL A 58 -5.12 12.95 25.19
CA VAL A 58 -4.17 14.02 25.50
C VAL A 58 -4.72 15.43 25.30
N GLU A 59 -5.71 15.57 24.42
CA GLU A 59 -6.46 16.81 24.15
C GLU A 59 -7.82 16.44 23.54
N GLU A 60 -8.75 17.40 23.47
CA GLU A 60 -10.07 17.19 22.86
C GLU A 60 -9.92 16.85 21.36
N ASP A 61 -10.64 15.82 20.92
CA ASP A 61 -10.68 15.37 19.51
C ASP A 61 -12.05 14.76 19.20
N ASN A 62 -12.37 14.65 17.91
CA ASN A 62 -13.61 14.08 17.42
C ASN A 62 -13.37 13.29 16.12
N TRP A 63 -14.03 12.13 15.98
CA TRP A 63 -14.01 11.33 14.75
C TRP A 63 -14.45 12.15 13.53
N GLU A 64 -15.34 13.12 13.71
CA GLU A 64 -15.84 13.99 12.65
C GLU A 64 -14.72 14.87 12.08
N TRP A 65 -13.83 15.41 12.92
CA TRP A 65 -12.64 16.14 12.47
C TRP A 65 -11.67 15.23 11.73
N HIS A 66 -11.51 13.99 12.19
CA HIS A 66 -10.70 12.99 11.48
C HIS A 66 -11.30 12.60 10.12
N THR A 67 -12.63 12.53 10.00
CA THR A 67 -13.30 12.36 8.69
C THR A 67 -12.99 13.55 7.79
N PHE A 68 -13.16 14.79 8.27
CA PHE A 68 -12.85 15.99 7.48
C PHE A 68 -11.40 16.00 6.99
N ASP A 69 -10.44 15.76 7.88
CA ASP A 69 -9.03 15.73 7.53
C ASP A 69 -8.73 14.66 6.49
N THR A 70 -9.36 13.49 6.61
CA THR A 70 -9.14 12.38 5.66
C THR A 70 -9.74 12.70 4.29
N VAL A 71 -10.95 13.28 4.22
CA VAL A 71 -11.58 13.70 2.95
C VAL A 71 -10.77 14.81 2.27
N LYS A 72 -10.39 15.85 3.02
CA LYS A 72 -9.51 16.93 2.53
C LYS A 72 -8.13 16.37 2.16
N GLY A 73 -7.62 15.42 2.93
CA GLY A 73 -6.33 14.77 2.76
C GLY A 73 -6.24 13.98 1.47
N GLY A 74 -7.29 13.20 1.18
CA GLY A 74 -7.49 12.45 -0.07
C GLY A 74 -7.88 13.31 -1.28
N ASP A 75 -7.85 14.63 -1.13
CA ASP A 75 -8.11 15.63 -2.16
C ASP A 75 -9.47 15.43 -2.85
N TYR A 76 -10.48 15.12 -2.03
CA TYR A 76 -11.88 14.91 -2.43
C TYR A 76 -12.10 13.74 -3.41
N LEU A 77 -11.13 12.83 -3.51
CA LEU A 77 -11.27 11.55 -4.21
C LEU A 77 -11.46 10.37 -3.24
N ALA A 78 -11.63 10.62 -1.94
CA ALA A 78 -11.96 9.57 -0.99
C ALA A 78 -13.49 9.45 -0.87
N ASP A 79 -13.99 8.21 -0.87
CA ASP A 79 -15.41 7.90 -0.68
C ASP A 79 -15.82 8.25 0.76
N GLN A 80 -16.65 9.28 0.92
CA GLN A 80 -16.88 9.90 2.23
C GLN A 80 -17.60 8.98 3.21
N ASP A 81 -18.44 8.07 2.72
CA ASP A 81 -19.10 7.04 3.52
C ASP A 81 -18.09 6.02 4.08
N ALA A 82 -17.14 5.58 3.28
CA ALA A 82 -16.05 4.70 3.70
C ALA A 82 -15.12 5.40 4.71
N VAL A 83 -14.80 6.68 4.47
CA VAL A 83 -13.99 7.49 5.39
C VAL A 83 -14.70 7.71 6.72
N GLU A 84 -16.01 7.97 6.70
CA GLU A 84 -16.82 8.12 7.91
C GLU A 84 -16.84 6.82 8.73
N ILE A 85 -17.04 5.68 8.08
CA ILE A 85 -16.95 4.35 8.71
C ILE A 85 -15.57 4.17 9.35
N MET A 86 -14.50 4.42 8.60
CA MET A 86 -13.13 4.26 9.10
C MET A 86 -12.85 5.14 10.31
N ALA A 87 -13.24 6.42 10.28
CA ALA A 87 -13.00 7.35 11.38
C ALA A 87 -13.81 7.01 12.63
N LYS A 88 -15.07 6.57 12.48
CA LYS A 88 -15.92 6.12 13.60
C LYS A 88 -15.40 4.83 14.23
N GLU A 89 -15.11 3.82 13.40
CA GLU A 89 -14.63 2.51 13.85
C GLU A 89 -13.18 2.57 14.36
N ALA A 90 -12.43 3.65 14.11
CA ALA A 90 -11.05 3.83 14.58
C ALA A 90 -10.88 3.70 16.08
N ILE A 91 -11.83 4.25 16.84
CA ILE A 91 -11.80 4.25 18.30
C ILE A 91 -11.82 2.81 18.81
N ASP A 92 -12.80 2.04 18.37
CA ASP A 92 -12.94 0.64 18.75
C ASP A 92 -11.78 -0.21 18.23
N ALA A 93 -11.31 0.03 17.00
CA ALA A 93 -10.19 -0.71 16.42
C ALA A 93 -8.89 -0.56 17.24
N VAL A 94 -8.56 0.65 17.67
CA VAL A 94 -7.37 0.90 18.52
C VAL A 94 -7.55 0.27 19.90
N LEU A 95 -8.71 0.42 20.52
CA LEU A 95 -8.98 -0.17 21.82
C LEU A 95 -8.96 -1.70 21.76
N ASP A 96 -9.41 -2.30 20.66
CA ASP A 96 -9.37 -3.75 20.47
C ASP A 96 -7.94 -4.29 20.39
N LEU A 97 -7.05 -3.60 19.69
CA LEU A 97 -5.61 -3.93 19.69
C LEU A 97 -5.00 -3.81 21.09
N GLU A 98 -5.38 -2.80 21.87
CA GLU A 98 -4.90 -2.64 23.25
C GLU A 98 -5.36 -3.81 24.13
N LYS A 99 -6.63 -4.20 24.04
CA LYS A 99 -7.21 -5.37 24.71
C LYS A 99 -6.60 -6.69 24.26
N MET A 100 -6.10 -6.77 23.02
CA MET A 100 -5.33 -7.90 22.49
C MET A 100 -3.90 -7.99 23.04
N GLY A 101 -3.43 -6.95 23.75
CA GLY A 101 -2.11 -6.90 24.37
C GLY A 101 -1.11 -5.97 23.69
N MET A 102 -1.54 -5.11 22.76
CA MET A 102 -0.62 -4.19 22.07
C MET A 102 0.01 -3.18 23.06
N PRO A 103 1.35 -3.09 23.12
CA PRO A 103 2.05 -2.25 24.09
C PRO A 103 2.17 -0.79 23.63
N PHE A 104 1.05 -0.07 23.56
CA PHE A 104 1.06 1.37 23.31
C PHE A 104 1.84 2.14 24.39
N ASN A 105 2.49 3.24 23.99
CA ASN A 105 3.00 4.24 24.92
C ASN A 105 1.88 4.80 25.78
N ARG A 106 2.23 5.20 27.01
CA ARG A 106 1.26 5.59 28.03
C ARG A 106 1.41 7.06 28.42
N THR A 107 0.28 7.72 28.65
CA THR A 107 0.23 9.01 29.34
C THR A 107 0.56 8.82 30.83
N PRO A 108 0.81 9.90 31.60
CA PRO A 108 1.01 9.80 33.05
C PRO A 108 -0.16 9.12 33.79
N GLU A 109 -1.37 9.20 33.24
CA GLU A 109 -2.59 8.56 33.78
C GLU A 109 -2.76 7.10 33.34
N GLY A 110 -1.83 6.54 32.55
CA GLY A 110 -1.87 5.16 32.08
C GLY A 110 -2.75 4.91 30.85
N ARG A 111 -3.26 5.96 30.20
CA ARG A 111 -4.03 5.86 28.93
C ARG A 111 -3.08 5.75 27.73
N ILE A 112 -3.60 5.41 26.56
CA ILE A 112 -2.80 5.41 25.30
C ILE A 112 -2.36 6.83 24.98
N ASP A 113 -1.05 7.04 24.84
CA ASP A 113 -0.47 8.32 24.43
C ASP A 113 -0.64 8.57 22.93
N GLN A 114 -0.74 9.84 22.55
CA GLN A 114 -0.99 10.29 21.19
C GLN A 114 -0.09 11.45 20.80
N ARG A 115 0.44 11.42 19.58
CA ARG A 115 1.31 12.48 19.03
C ARG A 115 0.71 13.15 17.78
N ARG A 116 1.32 14.27 17.39
CA ARG A 116 0.99 14.97 16.14
C ARG A 116 1.48 14.17 14.94
N PHE A 117 0.79 14.31 13.83
CA PHE A 117 1.17 13.70 12.55
C PHE A 117 0.68 14.60 11.40
N GLY A 118 1.24 14.45 10.20
CA GLY A 118 0.95 15.35 9.08
C GLY A 118 -0.51 15.29 8.63
N GLY A 119 -1.08 16.46 8.36
CA GLY A 119 -2.46 16.61 7.89
C GLY A 119 -3.57 16.35 8.91
N HIS A 120 -3.25 16.15 10.20
CA HIS A 120 -4.24 15.98 11.26
C HIS A 120 -4.51 17.30 11.99
N THR A 121 -5.78 17.72 12.01
CA THR A 121 -6.22 18.99 12.58
C THR A 121 -7.47 18.87 13.45
N ARG A 122 -7.68 19.87 14.32
CA ARG A 122 -8.93 20.10 15.06
C ARG A 122 -9.75 21.20 14.42
N ASP A 123 -11.04 21.23 14.73
CA ASP A 123 -12.01 22.24 14.28
C ASP A 123 -11.99 22.46 12.76
N HIS A 124 -11.96 21.39 11.97
CA HIS A 124 -12.00 21.44 10.50
C HIS A 124 -10.83 22.24 9.86
N GLY A 125 -9.59 21.97 10.27
CA GLY A 125 -8.41 22.56 9.64
C GLY A 125 -7.73 23.69 10.41
N LYS A 126 -8.19 24.05 11.62
CA LYS A 126 -7.70 25.27 12.30
C LYS A 126 -6.34 25.13 12.96
N ALA A 127 -6.03 23.98 13.55
CA ALA A 127 -4.77 23.76 14.25
C ALA A 127 -4.40 22.27 14.29
N PRO A 128 -3.11 21.92 14.40
CA PRO A 128 -2.69 20.52 14.56
C PRO A 128 -3.31 19.86 15.78
N VAL A 129 -3.60 18.55 15.68
CA VAL A 129 -4.14 17.73 16.77
C VAL A 129 -3.33 16.43 16.96
N ARG A 130 -3.32 15.91 18.18
CA ARG A 130 -2.62 14.69 18.60
C ARG A 130 -3.57 13.50 18.61
N ARG A 131 -3.62 12.78 17.48
CA ARG A 131 -4.45 11.58 17.36
C ARG A 131 -3.72 10.29 16.97
N ALA A 132 -2.43 10.38 16.65
CA ALA A 132 -1.63 9.23 16.28
C ALA A 132 -1.22 8.45 17.54
N CYS A 133 -1.90 7.32 17.79
CA CYS A 133 -1.57 6.36 18.84
C CYS A 133 -0.30 5.59 18.43
N TYR A 134 0.63 5.36 19.35
CA TYR A 134 1.94 4.84 18.98
C TYR A 134 2.57 3.90 20.01
N ALA A 135 3.53 3.09 19.53
CA ALA A 135 4.44 2.29 20.35
C ALA A 135 5.88 2.57 19.88
N ALA A 136 6.55 3.51 20.57
CA ALA A 136 7.77 4.19 20.15
C ALA A 136 7.67 4.60 18.66
N ASP A 137 8.70 4.37 17.86
CA ASP A 137 8.67 4.49 16.39
C ASP A 137 8.56 3.13 15.70
N ARG A 138 7.93 2.13 16.34
CA ARG A 138 7.78 0.75 15.85
C ARG A 138 6.35 0.23 15.95
N THR A 139 5.38 1.12 15.74
CA THR A 139 3.95 0.82 15.93
C THR A 139 3.49 -0.37 15.07
N GLY A 140 3.90 -0.42 13.81
CA GLY A 140 3.58 -1.50 12.89
C GLY A 140 4.15 -2.85 13.31
N HIS A 141 5.39 -2.87 13.82
CA HIS A 141 5.99 -4.06 14.41
C HIS A 141 5.12 -4.60 15.55
N MET A 142 4.69 -3.73 16.46
CA MET A 142 3.86 -4.13 17.61
C MET A 142 2.46 -4.59 17.20
N ILE A 143 1.82 -3.94 16.21
CA ILE A 143 0.54 -4.42 15.64
C ILE A 143 0.72 -5.81 15.05
N LEU A 144 1.75 -6.01 14.24
CA LEU A 144 1.98 -7.28 13.54
C LEU A 144 2.23 -8.43 14.52
N GLN A 145 3.04 -8.20 15.56
CA GLN A 145 3.28 -9.17 16.63
C GLN A 145 2.00 -9.49 17.41
N THR A 146 1.23 -8.46 17.79
CA THR A 146 -0.01 -8.62 18.55
C THR A 146 -1.04 -9.43 17.76
N LEU A 147 -1.25 -9.11 16.48
CA LEU A 147 -2.16 -9.84 15.62
C LEU A 147 -1.70 -11.29 15.41
N TYR A 148 -0.40 -11.51 15.17
CA TYR A 148 0.15 -12.86 15.03
C TYR A 148 -0.07 -13.71 16.29
N GLN A 149 0.21 -13.16 17.47
CA GLN A 149 -0.03 -13.84 18.75
C GLN A 149 -1.51 -14.20 18.95
N ASN A 150 -2.43 -13.33 18.50
CA ASN A 150 -3.87 -13.63 18.56
C ASN A 150 -4.29 -14.68 17.52
N CYS A 151 -3.69 -14.70 16.32
CA CYS A 151 -3.87 -15.81 15.38
C CYS A 151 -3.40 -17.14 15.99
N VAL A 152 -2.25 -17.16 16.69
CA VAL A 152 -1.76 -18.35 17.41
C VAL A 152 -2.73 -18.77 18.52
N LYS A 153 -3.24 -17.82 19.31
CA LYS A 153 -4.27 -18.08 20.34
C LYS A 153 -5.55 -18.70 19.75
N HIS A 154 -5.91 -18.32 18.53
CA HIS A 154 -7.07 -18.82 17.81
C HIS A 154 -6.79 -20.06 16.95
N ASP A 155 -5.57 -20.62 17.02
CA ASP A 155 -5.14 -21.79 16.23
C ASP A 155 -5.41 -21.62 14.72
N VAL A 156 -5.15 -20.41 14.21
CA VAL A 156 -5.28 -20.10 12.77
C VAL A 156 -4.30 -20.95 11.98
N GLU A 157 -4.79 -21.62 10.94
CA GLU A 157 -3.98 -22.46 10.07
C GLU A 157 -3.22 -21.62 9.03
N PHE A 158 -1.88 -21.63 9.12
CA PHE A 158 -1.00 -20.90 8.22
C PHE A 158 -0.28 -21.82 7.24
N PHE A 159 -0.32 -21.43 5.98
CA PHE A 159 0.51 -21.96 4.90
C PHE A 159 1.61 -20.93 4.62
N ASN A 160 2.73 -21.06 5.34
CA ASN A 160 3.87 -20.15 5.26
C ASN A 160 4.73 -20.46 4.04
N GLU A 161 5.21 -19.41 3.37
CA GLU A 161 6.00 -19.49 2.14
C GLU A 161 5.22 -20.12 0.96
N PHE A 162 3.91 -19.84 0.91
CA PHE A 162 3.02 -20.18 -0.20
C PHE A 162 2.75 -18.94 -1.06
N TYR A 163 3.16 -19.01 -2.33
CA TYR A 163 2.97 -17.95 -3.30
C TYR A 163 1.66 -18.19 -4.03
N ALA A 164 0.63 -17.39 -3.76
CA ALA A 164 -0.57 -17.39 -4.59
C ALA A 164 -0.21 -16.88 -5.98
N LEU A 165 -0.49 -17.67 -7.01
CA LEU A 165 -0.15 -17.36 -8.40
C LEU A 165 -1.39 -17.06 -9.24
N ASP A 166 -2.55 -17.58 -8.84
CA ASP A 166 -3.81 -17.33 -9.52
C ASP A 166 -5.04 -17.60 -8.64
N ILE A 167 -6.22 -17.20 -9.10
CA ILE A 167 -7.52 -17.62 -8.56
C ILE A 167 -8.34 -18.40 -9.57
N THR A 168 -9.20 -19.29 -9.09
CA THR A 168 -10.19 -19.98 -9.93
C THR A 168 -11.50 -19.21 -9.89
N MET A 169 -12.05 -18.99 -11.08
CA MET A 169 -13.38 -18.42 -11.28
C MET A 169 -14.22 -19.49 -11.97
N THR A 170 -15.40 -19.77 -11.44
CA THR A 170 -16.36 -20.72 -12.05
C THR A 170 -17.54 -19.94 -12.59
N GLU A 171 -17.87 -20.15 -13.87
CA GLU A 171 -19.08 -19.60 -14.48
C GLU A 171 -20.32 -20.34 -13.96
N THR A 172 -21.30 -19.60 -13.44
CA THR A 172 -22.57 -20.15 -12.98
C THR A 172 -23.72 -19.52 -13.77
N PRO A 173 -24.96 -20.05 -13.71
CA PRO A 173 -26.10 -19.39 -14.36
C PRO A 173 -26.36 -17.96 -13.88
N SER A 174 -25.81 -17.55 -12.73
CA SER A 174 -25.92 -16.21 -12.16
C SER A 174 -24.67 -15.34 -12.38
N GLY A 175 -23.69 -15.83 -13.14
CA GLY A 175 -22.43 -15.15 -13.43
C GLY A 175 -21.21 -15.83 -12.78
N PRO A 176 -20.01 -15.22 -12.94
CA PRO A 176 -18.77 -15.78 -12.44
C PRO A 176 -18.67 -15.67 -10.91
N VAL A 177 -18.17 -16.72 -10.26
CA VAL A 177 -17.97 -16.81 -8.80
C VAL A 177 -16.52 -17.20 -8.52
N ALA A 178 -15.90 -16.56 -7.52
CA ALA A 178 -14.56 -16.95 -7.08
C ALA A 178 -14.63 -18.24 -6.25
N THR A 179 -13.88 -19.26 -6.66
CA THR A 179 -13.99 -20.61 -6.09
C THR A 179 -12.71 -21.13 -5.46
N GLY A 180 -11.55 -20.55 -5.75
CA GLY A 180 -10.32 -21.05 -5.16
C GLY A 180 -9.08 -20.24 -5.47
N VAL A 181 -7.97 -20.63 -4.84
CA VAL A 181 -6.65 -20.04 -5.02
C VAL A 181 -5.68 -21.13 -5.46
N VAL A 182 -4.89 -20.86 -6.50
CA VAL A 182 -3.80 -21.73 -6.93
C VAL A 182 -2.49 -21.14 -6.42
N ALA A 183 -1.74 -21.92 -5.65
CA ALA A 183 -0.52 -21.47 -5.01
C ALA A 183 0.65 -22.43 -5.25
N TYR A 184 1.86 -21.88 -5.18
CA TYR A 184 3.13 -22.60 -5.25
C TYR A 184 3.76 -22.67 -3.85
N GLU A 185 4.04 -23.87 -3.36
CA GLU A 185 4.76 -24.06 -2.10
C GLU A 185 6.26 -23.90 -2.32
N LEU A 186 6.87 -22.84 -1.77
CA LEU A 186 8.29 -22.54 -1.97
C LEU A 186 9.20 -23.71 -1.55
N ALA A 187 8.88 -24.38 -0.45
CA ALA A 187 9.75 -25.40 0.15
C ALA A 187 9.90 -26.66 -0.73
N THR A 188 8.86 -27.03 -1.47
CA THR A 188 8.78 -28.29 -2.22
C THR A 188 8.76 -28.08 -3.73
N GLY A 189 8.21 -26.95 -4.17
CA GLY A 189 7.88 -26.66 -5.57
C GLY A 189 6.60 -27.32 -6.06
N ASP A 190 5.74 -27.80 -5.15
CA ASP A 190 4.43 -28.36 -5.49
C ASP A 190 3.38 -27.26 -5.68
N ILE A 191 2.37 -27.58 -6.51
CA ILE A 191 1.24 -26.70 -6.77
C ILE A 191 0.07 -27.14 -5.91
N HIS A 192 -0.60 -26.19 -5.28
CA HIS A 192 -1.71 -26.40 -4.37
C HIS A 192 -2.94 -25.67 -4.87
N VAL A 193 -4.10 -26.33 -4.81
CA VAL A 193 -5.40 -25.73 -5.12
C VAL A 193 -6.21 -25.67 -3.84
N PHE A 194 -6.53 -24.46 -3.41
CA PHE A 194 -7.35 -24.19 -2.23
C PHE A 194 -8.78 -23.86 -2.66
N HIS A 195 -9.67 -24.85 -2.63
CA HIS A 195 -11.10 -24.69 -2.87
C HIS A 195 -11.75 -23.95 -1.69
N ALA A 196 -12.43 -22.84 -1.97
CA ALA A 196 -12.99 -21.96 -0.96
C ALA A 196 -14.37 -21.44 -1.33
N LYS A 197 -15.17 -21.09 -0.33
CA LYS A 197 -16.43 -20.35 -0.54
C LYS A 197 -16.17 -18.85 -0.60
N ALA A 198 -15.22 -18.36 0.21
CA ALA A 198 -14.80 -16.96 0.18
C ALA A 198 -13.28 -16.83 0.20
N ILE A 199 -12.78 -15.84 -0.55
CA ILE A 199 -11.35 -15.54 -0.70
C ILE A 199 -11.12 -14.08 -0.32
N VAL A 200 -10.16 -13.81 0.56
CA VAL A 200 -9.79 -12.45 0.98
C VAL A 200 -8.37 -12.14 0.53
N PHE A 201 -8.19 -11.17 -0.36
CA PHE A 201 -6.87 -10.63 -0.71
C PHE A 201 -6.41 -9.58 0.30
N ALA A 202 -5.21 -9.77 0.84
CA ALA A 202 -4.55 -8.87 1.77
C ALA A 202 -3.04 -8.83 1.50
N THR A 203 -2.66 -8.75 0.21
CA THR A 203 -1.31 -8.99 -0.31
C THR A 203 -0.37 -7.78 -0.23
N GLY A 204 -0.89 -6.61 0.16
CA GLY A 204 -0.12 -5.37 0.26
C GLY A 204 0.06 -4.63 -1.08
N GLY A 205 0.87 -3.58 -1.08
CA GLY A 205 1.11 -2.72 -2.24
C GLY A 205 2.14 -3.23 -3.25
N SER A 206 2.55 -2.33 -4.14
CA SER A 206 3.34 -2.63 -5.35
C SER A 206 4.49 -1.64 -5.61
N GLY A 207 5.02 -0.96 -4.59
CA GLY A 207 6.04 0.08 -4.79
C GLY A 207 7.40 -0.41 -5.31
N ARG A 208 7.62 -1.73 -5.46
CA ARG A 208 8.85 -2.29 -6.06
C ARG A 208 8.97 -2.15 -7.57
N MET A 209 7.99 -1.51 -8.23
CA MET A 209 8.15 -1.00 -9.59
C MET A 209 9.00 0.27 -9.67
N TYR A 210 9.31 0.91 -8.54
CA TYR A 210 10.17 2.09 -8.43
C TYR A 210 11.56 1.71 -7.92
N LYS A 211 12.59 2.44 -8.36
CA LYS A 211 13.98 2.21 -7.93
C LYS A 211 14.16 2.65 -6.49
N THR A 212 13.69 3.84 -6.15
CA THR A 212 13.76 4.38 -4.80
C THR A 212 12.42 4.22 -4.11
N THR A 213 12.30 3.14 -3.33
CA THR A 213 11.09 2.82 -2.57
C THR A 213 11.41 2.43 -1.14
N SER A 214 10.52 2.79 -0.23
CA SER A 214 10.58 2.37 1.18
C SER A 214 9.97 0.98 1.41
N ASN A 215 9.33 0.43 0.37
CA ASN A 215 8.68 -0.87 0.44
C ASN A 215 9.70 -2.00 0.55
N ALA A 216 9.33 -3.10 1.24
CA ALA A 216 10.13 -4.31 1.26
C ALA A 216 10.31 -4.88 -0.16
N HIS A 217 11.35 -5.70 -0.38
CA HIS A 217 11.58 -6.36 -1.68
C HIS A 217 10.39 -7.19 -2.16
N THR A 218 9.54 -7.62 -1.23
CA THR A 218 8.42 -8.53 -1.44
C THR A 218 7.11 -7.82 -1.81
N LEU A 219 7.07 -6.48 -1.88
CA LEU A 219 5.86 -5.73 -2.26
C LEU A 219 5.81 -5.50 -3.77
N THR A 220 5.45 -6.58 -4.46
CA THR A 220 5.45 -6.73 -5.93
C THR A 220 4.06 -6.66 -6.54
N GLY A 221 3.02 -6.46 -5.71
CA GLY A 221 1.64 -6.28 -6.17
C GLY A 221 0.94 -7.55 -6.68
N ASP A 222 1.37 -8.74 -6.25
CA ASP A 222 0.91 -10.03 -6.81
C ASP A 222 -0.61 -10.15 -6.82
N GLY A 223 -1.29 -9.81 -5.72
CA GLY A 223 -2.75 -9.85 -5.67
C GLY A 223 -3.43 -8.92 -6.68
N LEU A 224 -2.88 -7.72 -6.89
CA LEU A 224 -3.39 -6.78 -7.89
C LEU A 224 -3.19 -7.37 -9.30
N GLY A 225 -2.03 -7.96 -9.56
CA GLY A 225 -1.73 -8.64 -10.83
C GLY A 225 -2.65 -9.83 -11.11
N ILE A 226 -2.94 -10.66 -10.09
CA ILE A 226 -3.87 -11.79 -10.19
C ILE A 226 -5.28 -11.31 -10.54
N ILE A 227 -5.80 -10.31 -9.82
CA ILE A 227 -7.13 -9.75 -10.09
C ILE A 227 -7.19 -9.15 -11.50
N PHE A 228 -6.19 -8.37 -11.89
CA PHE A 228 -6.12 -7.75 -13.21
C PHE A 228 -6.08 -8.78 -14.35
N ARG A 229 -5.32 -9.88 -14.18
CA ARG A 229 -5.28 -11.00 -15.13
C ARG A 229 -6.58 -11.77 -15.25
N LYS A 230 -7.48 -11.69 -14.26
CA LYS A 230 -8.84 -12.25 -14.34
C LYS A 230 -9.84 -11.32 -15.04
N GLY A 231 -9.37 -10.23 -15.62
CA GLY A 231 -10.21 -9.23 -16.29
C GLY A 231 -11.00 -8.36 -15.32
N LEU A 232 -10.72 -8.45 -14.02
CA LEU A 232 -11.32 -7.59 -13.00
C LEU A 232 -10.53 -6.26 -12.94
N PRO A 233 -11.20 -5.15 -12.59
CA PRO A 233 -10.57 -3.85 -12.62
C PRO A 233 -9.56 -3.64 -11.50
N LEU A 234 -8.60 -2.75 -11.75
CA LEU A 234 -7.88 -2.01 -10.72
C LEU A 234 -8.33 -0.55 -10.72
N GLU A 235 -8.44 0.04 -9.54
CA GLU A 235 -8.91 1.41 -9.31
C GLU A 235 -7.73 2.32 -8.91
N ASP A 236 -7.65 3.53 -9.47
CA ASP A 236 -6.78 4.64 -9.00
C ASP A 236 -5.26 4.34 -8.94
N MET A 237 -4.78 3.46 -9.82
CA MET A 237 -3.39 2.98 -9.83
C MET A 237 -2.36 4.08 -10.14
N GLU A 238 -2.75 5.21 -10.74
CA GLU A 238 -1.88 6.36 -10.99
C GLU A 238 -1.50 7.13 -9.73
N PHE A 239 -2.24 6.94 -8.64
CA PHE A 239 -2.01 7.60 -7.36
C PHE A 239 -1.01 6.78 -6.52
N HIS A 240 0.25 7.16 -6.64
CA HIS A 240 1.34 6.71 -5.75
C HIS A 240 1.73 7.83 -4.79
N GLN A 241 1.86 7.49 -3.52
CA GLN A 241 2.37 8.42 -2.52
C GLN A 241 3.88 8.28 -2.39
N PHE A 242 4.55 9.41 -2.57
CA PHE A 242 5.95 9.57 -2.26
C PHE A 242 6.07 10.11 -0.83
N HIS A 243 6.60 9.31 0.09
CA HIS A 243 6.88 9.78 1.44
C HIS A 243 7.98 10.83 1.38
N PRO A 244 7.82 12.01 2.02
CA PRO A 244 8.80 13.08 1.93
C PRO A 244 10.20 12.65 2.36
N THR A 245 10.30 11.93 3.47
CA THR A 245 11.57 11.63 4.13
C THR A 245 11.95 10.15 4.03
N GLY A 246 12.45 9.73 2.86
CA GLY A 246 13.28 8.53 2.76
C GLY A 246 14.77 8.91 2.81
N LEU A 247 15.63 8.06 3.38
CA LEU A 247 17.08 8.29 3.36
C LEU A 247 17.54 8.42 1.90
N ALA A 248 18.18 9.55 1.59
CA ALA A 248 18.55 9.89 0.22
C ALA A 248 19.38 8.76 -0.43
N GLY A 249 19.01 8.36 -1.65
CA GLY A 249 19.66 7.28 -2.40
C GLY A 249 19.28 5.85 -2.01
N LEU A 250 18.81 5.61 -0.77
CA LEU A 250 18.46 4.27 -0.28
C LEU A 250 16.94 4.04 -0.18
N GLY A 251 16.16 5.09 0.09
CA GLY A 251 14.71 5.01 0.24
C GLY A 251 14.22 4.46 1.59
N ILE A 252 15.11 4.17 2.55
CA ILE A 252 14.70 3.71 3.88
C ILE A 252 13.88 4.80 4.57
N LEU A 253 12.70 4.44 5.07
CA LEU A 253 11.77 5.39 5.68
C LEU A 253 12.33 6.03 6.95
N ILE A 254 12.27 7.36 6.99
CA ILE A 254 12.37 8.17 8.20
C ILE A 254 10.96 8.66 8.53
N SER A 255 10.39 8.16 9.64
CA SER A 255 8.99 8.42 10.01
C SER A 255 8.65 9.91 10.00
N GLU A 256 7.46 10.24 9.51
CA GLU A 256 6.87 11.56 9.67
C GLU A 256 6.67 11.96 11.16
N ALA A 257 6.74 10.99 12.09
CA ALA A 257 6.84 11.28 13.52
C ALA A 257 8.03 12.19 13.86
N VAL A 258 9.13 12.15 13.10
CA VAL A 258 10.27 13.06 13.29
C VAL A 258 9.83 14.52 13.17
N ARG A 259 9.04 14.84 12.13
CA ARG A 259 8.45 16.17 11.94
C ARG A 259 7.39 16.45 13.00
N GLY A 260 6.64 15.43 13.41
CA GLY A 260 5.67 15.50 14.52
C GLY A 260 6.27 15.88 15.88
N GLU A 261 7.51 15.45 16.14
CA GLU A 261 8.28 15.80 17.35
C GLU A 261 9.07 17.11 17.20
N GLY A 262 9.08 17.73 16.00
CA GLY A 262 9.66 19.06 15.76
C GLY A 262 10.81 19.12 14.75
N GLY A 263 11.15 18.01 14.10
CA GLY A 263 12.15 17.98 13.02
C GLY A 263 11.80 18.92 11.86
N ARG A 264 12.82 19.59 11.32
CA ARG A 264 12.67 20.68 10.33
C ARG A 264 13.33 20.30 9.01
N LEU A 265 12.64 20.51 7.90
CA LEU A 265 13.23 20.31 6.57
C LEU A 265 14.04 21.55 6.17
N LEU A 266 15.31 21.34 5.80
CA LEU A 266 16.23 22.39 5.37
C LEU A 266 16.75 22.10 3.97
N ASN A 267 16.81 23.12 3.11
CA ASN A 267 17.48 23.00 1.82
C ASN A 267 19.01 23.11 1.97
N GLY A 268 19.75 23.05 0.86
CA GLY A 268 21.22 23.14 0.87
C GLY A 268 21.79 24.47 1.35
N ASP A 269 20.97 25.53 1.38
CA ASP A 269 21.34 26.86 1.87
C ASP A 269 21.00 27.05 3.36
N GLY A 270 20.38 26.04 3.99
CA GLY A 270 19.95 26.08 5.39
C GLY A 270 18.59 26.75 5.62
N GLU A 271 17.84 27.07 4.58
CA GLU A 271 16.48 27.63 4.68
C GLU A 271 15.49 26.55 5.10
N ARG A 272 14.63 26.84 6.08
CA ARG A 272 13.44 26.03 6.41
C ARG A 272 12.32 26.28 5.41
N PHE A 273 12.51 25.80 4.19
CA PHE A 273 11.70 26.15 3.01
C PHE A 273 10.20 25.86 3.16
N MET A 274 9.79 24.90 4.01
CA MET A 274 8.36 24.62 4.21
C MET A 274 7.56 25.80 4.77
N GLU A 275 8.20 26.78 5.42
CA GLU A 275 7.55 28.01 5.87
C GLU A 275 7.04 28.86 4.68
N ARG A 276 7.68 28.73 3.51
CA ARG A 276 7.26 29.37 2.25
C ARG A 276 6.13 28.60 1.57
N TYR A 277 6.18 27.27 1.56
CA TYR A 277 5.22 26.45 0.80
C TYR A 277 3.91 26.16 1.54
N ALA A 278 3.93 26.03 2.88
CA ALA A 278 2.75 25.70 3.69
C ALA A 278 2.78 26.46 5.02
N PRO A 279 2.44 27.75 5.05
CA PRO A 279 2.69 28.63 6.19
C PRO A 279 1.90 28.27 7.46
N THR A 280 0.77 27.55 7.37
CA THR A 280 -0.06 27.24 8.56
C THR A 280 0.50 26.08 9.37
N ILE A 281 0.92 25.00 8.70
CA ILE A 281 1.38 23.76 9.37
C ILE A 281 2.81 23.34 9.00
N VAL A 282 3.47 24.09 8.13
CA VAL A 282 4.91 24.00 7.81
C VAL A 282 5.30 22.56 7.44
N ASP A 283 6.22 21.93 8.18
CA ASP A 283 6.71 20.57 7.92
C ASP A 283 5.62 19.50 8.11
N LEU A 284 4.49 19.81 8.76
CA LEU A 284 3.36 18.90 8.95
C LEU A 284 2.30 18.99 7.86
N ALA A 285 2.59 19.70 6.76
CA ALA A 285 1.77 19.68 5.56
C ALA A 285 1.58 18.24 5.01
N PRO A 286 0.50 17.99 4.24
CA PRO A 286 0.30 16.70 3.59
C PRO A 286 1.51 16.26 2.76
N ARG A 287 1.70 14.94 2.71
CA ARG A 287 2.87 14.30 2.09
C ARG A 287 3.09 14.71 0.65
N ASP A 288 2.03 14.81 -0.15
CA ASP A 288 2.11 15.22 -1.54
C ASP A 288 2.65 16.64 -1.71
N ILE A 289 2.25 17.58 -0.84
CA ILE A 289 2.74 18.96 -0.84
C ILE A 289 4.21 19.00 -0.44
N VAL A 290 4.57 18.36 0.69
CA VAL A 290 5.96 18.36 1.17
C VAL A 290 6.89 17.70 0.15
N ALA A 291 6.49 16.57 -0.44
CA ALA A 291 7.27 15.88 -1.47
C ALA A 291 7.49 16.77 -2.70
N ARG A 292 6.44 17.42 -3.22
CA ARG A 292 6.58 18.39 -4.32
C ARG A 292 7.50 19.54 -3.98
N SER A 293 7.35 20.13 -2.79
CA SER A 293 8.22 21.21 -2.33
C SER A 293 9.69 20.79 -2.27
N MET A 294 9.99 19.60 -1.77
CA MET A 294 11.36 19.07 -1.74
C MET A 294 11.94 18.87 -3.14
N VAL A 295 11.16 18.33 -4.08
CA VAL A 295 11.59 18.16 -5.47
C VAL A 295 11.83 19.51 -6.14
N LEU A 296 10.95 20.50 -5.93
CA LEU A 296 11.14 21.85 -6.46
C LEU A 296 12.41 22.52 -5.93
N GLU A 297 12.71 22.41 -4.63
CA GLU A 297 13.96 22.92 -4.06
C GLU A 297 15.20 22.32 -4.75
N VAL A 298 15.18 21.02 -5.03
CA VAL A 298 16.27 20.33 -5.74
C VAL A 298 16.34 20.77 -7.21
N LEU A 299 15.22 20.80 -7.93
CA LEU A 299 15.16 21.22 -9.34
C LEU A 299 15.59 22.68 -9.54
N GLU A 300 15.31 23.54 -8.57
CA GLU A 300 15.69 24.96 -8.59
C GLU A 300 17.14 25.19 -8.09
N GLY A 301 17.92 24.12 -7.90
CA GLY A 301 19.35 24.18 -7.58
C GLY A 301 19.67 24.41 -6.10
N ARG A 302 18.65 24.43 -5.23
CA ARG A 302 18.79 24.61 -3.78
C ARG A 302 18.92 23.28 -3.02
N GLY A 303 19.15 22.17 -3.72
CA GLY A 303 19.48 20.90 -3.11
C GLY A 303 20.75 20.95 -2.23
N ALA A 304 20.94 19.91 -1.45
CA ALA A 304 22.07 19.69 -0.56
C ALA A 304 23.06 18.66 -1.15
N GLY A 305 24.22 18.53 -0.51
CA GLY A 305 25.25 17.59 -0.93
C GLY A 305 26.06 18.04 -2.16
N PRO A 306 27.05 17.22 -2.57
CA PRO A 306 27.92 17.53 -3.71
C PRO A 306 27.17 17.59 -5.04
N ASN A 307 26.07 16.84 -5.18
CA ASN A 307 25.29 16.75 -6.41
C ASN A 307 24.01 17.59 -6.41
N LYS A 308 23.71 18.29 -5.29
CA LYS A 308 22.49 19.09 -5.14
C LYS A 308 21.18 18.28 -5.35
N ASP A 309 21.16 17.02 -4.94
CA ASP A 309 20.14 16.02 -5.30
C ASP A 309 19.25 15.54 -4.12
N TYR A 310 19.41 16.12 -2.93
CA TYR A 310 18.56 15.85 -1.76
C TYR A 310 18.35 17.09 -0.89
N VAL A 311 17.59 16.99 0.20
CA VAL A 311 17.51 18.02 1.24
C VAL A 311 17.80 17.41 2.62
N TYR A 312 17.83 18.21 3.67
CA TYR A 312 18.10 17.73 5.03
C TYR A 312 16.85 17.70 5.90
N ILE A 313 16.84 16.81 6.88
CA ILE A 313 16.01 16.93 8.09
C ILE A 313 16.90 17.22 9.31
N ASP A 314 16.58 18.29 10.04
CA ASP A 314 17.30 18.74 11.24
C ASP A 314 16.51 18.41 12.50
N VAL A 315 17.10 17.56 13.34
CA VAL A 315 16.55 17.13 14.63
C VAL A 315 17.46 17.43 15.81
N ARG A 316 18.62 18.06 15.57
CA ARG A 316 19.67 18.27 16.59
C ARG A 316 19.16 19.06 17.79
N HIS A 317 18.21 19.96 17.54
CA HIS A 317 17.58 20.81 18.55
C HIS A 317 16.61 20.08 19.48
N LEU A 318 16.22 18.84 19.19
CA LEU A 318 15.32 18.04 20.03
C LEU A 318 16.04 17.46 21.26
N GLY A 319 17.37 17.30 21.18
CA GLY A 319 18.18 16.70 22.24
C GLY A 319 18.16 15.18 22.23
N GLU A 320 19.25 14.57 22.73
CA GLU A 320 19.49 13.13 22.71
C GLU A 320 18.39 12.34 23.44
N ASP A 321 17.97 12.79 24.62
CA ASP A 321 16.93 12.11 25.42
C ASP A 321 15.61 11.93 24.65
N VAL A 322 15.20 12.92 23.86
CA VAL A 322 13.98 12.85 23.06
C VAL A 322 14.15 11.87 21.90
N LEU A 323 15.30 11.92 21.22
CA LEU A 323 15.59 11.06 20.08
C LEU A 323 15.65 9.59 20.49
N GLU A 324 16.37 9.26 21.56
CA GLU A 324 16.54 7.89 22.03
C GLU A 324 15.24 7.32 22.65
N ALA A 325 14.40 8.16 23.26
CA ALA A 325 13.14 7.69 23.86
C ALA A 325 12.00 7.53 22.84
N LYS A 326 11.89 8.43 21.87
CA LYS A 326 10.72 8.51 20.96
C LYS A 326 11.00 8.11 19.52
N LEU A 327 12.24 8.22 19.07
CA LEU A 327 12.68 8.00 17.68
C LEU A 327 13.94 7.07 17.59
N PRO A 328 14.05 5.99 18.40
CA PRO A 328 15.26 5.18 18.46
C PRO A 328 15.61 4.49 17.13
N ASP A 329 14.65 3.81 16.49
CA ASP A 329 14.91 3.05 15.27
C ASP A 329 15.34 3.97 14.12
N ILE A 330 14.71 5.14 14.03
CA ILE A 330 15.04 6.15 13.02
C ILE A 330 16.45 6.70 13.21
N THR A 331 16.84 6.94 14.46
CA THR A 331 18.17 7.44 14.80
C THR A 331 19.23 6.38 14.44
N GLU A 332 18.94 5.12 14.71
CA GLU A 332 19.80 4.00 14.36
C GLU A 332 19.91 3.77 12.84
N PHE A 333 18.83 4.01 12.08
CA PHE A 333 18.88 3.89 10.61
C PHE A 333 19.80 4.93 9.98
N ALA A 334 19.76 6.18 10.44
CA ALA A 334 20.68 7.20 9.95
C ALA A 334 22.15 6.84 10.26
N ARG A 335 22.43 6.36 11.49
CA ARG A 335 23.76 5.92 11.92
C ARG A 335 24.24 4.71 11.11
N THR A 336 23.40 3.70 10.95
CA THR A 336 23.75 2.43 10.30
C THR A 336 23.95 2.59 8.79
N TYR A 337 23.04 3.27 8.11
CA TYR A 337 22.99 3.25 6.64
C TYR A 337 23.69 4.44 6.00
N LEU A 338 23.78 5.59 6.69
CA LEU A 338 24.48 6.78 6.18
C LEU A 338 25.73 7.15 6.98
N GLY A 339 25.97 6.52 8.14
CA GLY A 339 27.07 6.92 9.02
C GLY A 339 26.86 8.30 9.67
N VAL A 340 25.62 8.79 9.73
CA VAL A 340 25.26 10.12 10.23
C VAL A 340 24.67 10.00 11.62
N ASP A 341 25.16 10.78 12.59
CA ASP A 341 24.58 10.83 13.94
C ASP A 341 23.54 11.97 14.03
N PRO A 342 22.22 11.71 14.04
CA PRO A 342 21.19 12.75 13.99
C PRO A 342 21.20 13.71 15.19
N VAL A 343 21.83 13.30 16.30
CA VAL A 343 22.03 14.15 17.48
C VAL A 343 22.95 15.34 17.14
N LYS A 344 23.88 15.17 16.20
CA LYS A 344 24.95 16.13 15.89
C LYS A 344 24.90 16.66 14.46
N GLU A 345 24.34 15.89 13.54
CA GLU A 345 24.45 16.10 12.11
C GLU A 345 23.07 16.19 11.44
N LEU A 346 23.04 16.78 10.26
CA LEU A 346 21.85 16.87 9.42
C LEU A 346 21.66 15.56 8.65
N VAL A 347 20.45 15.02 8.59
CA VAL A 347 20.18 13.73 7.92
C VAL A 347 19.72 13.95 6.47
N PRO A 348 20.43 13.41 5.46
CA PRO A 348 20.01 13.47 4.05
C PRO A 348 18.70 12.73 3.79
N VAL A 349 17.73 13.42 3.21
CA VAL A 349 16.41 12.87 2.87
C VAL A 349 15.91 13.33 1.51
N TYR A 350 15.15 12.46 0.84
CA TYR A 350 14.49 12.76 -0.42
C TYR A 350 13.18 11.98 -0.59
N PRO A 351 12.19 12.51 -1.35
CA PRO A 351 10.93 11.81 -1.58
C PRO A 351 11.13 10.42 -2.17
N THR A 352 10.41 9.45 -1.62
CA THR A 352 10.59 8.03 -1.91
C THR A 352 9.23 7.36 -2.09
N CYS A 353 9.06 6.51 -3.11
CA CYS A 353 7.81 5.76 -3.30
C CYS A 353 7.49 4.95 -2.03
N HIS A 354 6.24 5.01 -1.56
CA HIS A 354 5.91 4.53 -0.22
C HIS A 354 4.60 3.76 -0.12
N TYR A 355 3.55 4.20 -0.81
CA TYR A 355 2.23 3.61 -0.69
C TYR A 355 1.49 3.80 -2.00
N VAL A 356 0.82 2.75 -2.49
CA VAL A 356 -0.11 2.88 -3.62
C VAL A 356 -1.51 3.14 -3.06
N MET A 357 -2.15 4.24 -3.47
CA MET A 357 -3.51 4.56 -3.02
C MET A 357 -4.56 3.73 -3.75
N GLY A 358 -4.31 3.42 -5.02
CA GLY A 358 -5.13 2.54 -5.82
C GLY A 358 -4.99 1.07 -5.44
N GLY A 359 -5.77 0.21 -6.08
CA GLY A 359 -5.80 -1.22 -5.82
C GLY A 359 -7.05 -1.89 -6.36
N ILE A 360 -7.43 -3.01 -5.75
CA ILE A 360 -8.63 -3.78 -6.10
C ILE A 360 -9.85 -3.01 -5.57
N PRO A 361 -10.79 -2.56 -6.43
CA PRO A 361 -11.97 -1.82 -5.99
C PRO A 361 -12.86 -2.68 -5.10
N THR A 362 -13.30 -2.12 -3.97
CA THR A 362 -14.14 -2.84 -3.00
C THR A 362 -15.31 -2.01 -2.49
N THR A 363 -16.32 -2.69 -1.96
CA THR A 363 -17.30 -2.06 -1.07
C THR A 363 -16.70 -1.84 0.32
N VAL A 364 -17.39 -1.08 1.19
CA VAL A 364 -16.99 -0.90 2.59
C VAL A 364 -16.89 -2.19 3.40
N ASN A 365 -17.53 -3.29 2.96
CA ASN A 365 -17.43 -4.60 3.62
C ASN A 365 -16.28 -5.46 3.06
N GLY A 366 -15.47 -4.89 2.16
CA GLY A 366 -14.33 -5.54 1.52
C GLY A 366 -14.68 -6.40 0.32
N GLN A 367 -15.93 -6.38 -0.19
CA GLN A 367 -16.31 -7.20 -1.34
C GLN A 367 -15.75 -6.60 -2.63
N VAL A 368 -15.08 -7.39 -3.46
CA VAL A 368 -14.47 -6.92 -4.72
C VAL A 368 -15.55 -6.56 -5.74
N LEU A 369 -15.32 -5.49 -6.49
CA LEU A 369 -16.20 -5.04 -7.56
C LEU A 369 -15.64 -5.44 -8.94
N SER A 370 -16.49 -5.95 -9.83
CA SER A 370 -16.13 -6.22 -11.24
C SER A 370 -16.34 -5.03 -12.15
N ASP A 371 -17.14 -4.06 -11.70
CA ASP A 371 -17.42 -2.80 -12.37
C ASP A 371 -17.73 -1.72 -11.30
N ASN A 372 -18.45 -0.67 -11.65
CA ASN A 372 -18.78 0.40 -10.71
C ASN A 372 -19.70 -0.03 -9.55
N THR A 373 -20.43 -1.13 -9.68
CA THR A 373 -21.55 -1.51 -8.79
C THR A 373 -21.66 -3.00 -8.49
N THR A 374 -21.20 -3.87 -9.39
CA THR A 374 -21.41 -5.32 -9.30
C THR A 374 -20.35 -5.96 -8.42
N VAL A 375 -20.79 -6.65 -7.35
CA VAL A 375 -19.93 -7.43 -6.47
C VAL A 375 -19.59 -8.78 -7.12
N VAL A 376 -18.32 -9.16 -7.05
CA VAL A 376 -17.84 -10.51 -7.40
C VAL A 376 -18.15 -11.47 -6.24
N PRO A 377 -19.05 -12.46 -6.42
CA PRO A 377 -19.40 -13.37 -5.34
C PRO A 377 -18.20 -14.19 -4.85
N GLY A 378 -18.06 -14.30 -3.52
CA GLY A 378 -16.99 -15.03 -2.88
C GLY A 378 -15.62 -14.32 -2.87
N LEU A 379 -15.50 -13.09 -3.39
CA LEU A 379 -14.21 -12.40 -3.49
C LEU A 379 -14.17 -11.10 -2.67
N TYR A 380 -13.11 -10.97 -1.89
CA TYR A 380 -12.90 -9.85 -0.97
C TYR A 380 -11.46 -9.32 -1.05
N ALA A 381 -11.25 -8.07 -0.68
CA ALA A 381 -9.92 -7.49 -0.49
C ALA A 381 -9.89 -6.51 0.70
N ALA A 382 -8.74 -6.38 1.36
CA ALA A 382 -8.53 -5.45 2.46
C ALA A 382 -7.05 -5.02 2.60
N GLY A 383 -6.84 -3.83 3.16
CA GLY A 383 -5.52 -3.21 3.30
C GLY A 383 -5.01 -2.60 2.00
N GLU A 384 -3.69 -2.44 1.87
CA GLU A 384 -3.09 -1.67 0.76
C GLU A 384 -3.35 -2.25 -0.64
N CYS A 385 -3.71 -3.53 -0.77
CA CYS A 385 -4.12 -4.07 -2.07
C CYS A 385 -5.55 -3.69 -2.46
N ALA A 386 -6.35 -3.13 -1.54
CA ALA A 386 -7.74 -2.74 -1.77
C ALA A 386 -7.87 -1.22 -1.94
N CYS A 387 -8.79 -0.83 -2.81
CA CYS A 387 -9.24 0.53 -2.99
C CYS A 387 -10.72 0.58 -2.57
N VAL A 388 -10.99 1.03 -1.34
CA VAL A 388 -12.35 1.11 -0.79
C VAL A 388 -13.20 2.24 -1.40
N SER A 389 -12.77 3.52 -1.55
CA SER A 389 -11.48 4.17 -1.31
C SER A 389 -11.51 5.13 -0.11
N VAL A 390 -10.71 4.89 0.94
CA VAL A 390 -10.60 5.79 2.11
C VAL A 390 -9.44 6.79 2.04
N HIS A 391 -8.56 6.64 1.03
CA HIS A 391 -7.35 7.44 0.90
C HIS A 391 -7.41 8.42 -0.28
N GLY A 392 -8.28 8.17 -1.27
CA GLY A 392 -8.39 8.98 -2.48
C GLY A 392 -7.04 9.23 -3.12
N ALA A 393 -6.79 10.47 -3.54
CA ALA A 393 -5.58 10.85 -4.24
C ALA A 393 -4.35 11.03 -3.33
N ASN A 394 -4.50 11.06 -2.01
CA ASN A 394 -3.37 11.16 -1.07
C ASN A 394 -3.75 10.66 0.32
N ARG A 395 -3.06 9.61 0.77
CA ARG A 395 -3.24 9.06 2.10
C ARG A 395 -2.68 9.96 3.21
N LEU A 396 -3.43 10.18 4.30
CA LEU A 396 -2.86 10.76 5.52
C LEU A 396 -1.97 9.76 6.26
N GLY A 397 -0.89 10.27 6.86
CA GLY A 397 -0.04 9.49 7.74
C GLY A 397 -0.86 8.84 8.87
N THR A 398 -0.51 7.62 9.27
CA THR A 398 -1.22 6.76 10.26
C THR A 398 -2.57 6.16 9.84
N ASN A 399 -3.23 6.64 8.78
CA ASN A 399 -4.50 6.07 8.29
C ASN A 399 -4.35 4.65 7.72
N SER A 400 -3.18 4.23 7.21
CA SER A 400 -3.01 2.88 6.65
C SER A 400 -3.07 1.78 7.74
N LEU A 401 -2.42 1.99 8.90
CA LEU A 401 -2.53 1.05 10.02
C LEU A 401 -3.94 1.01 10.60
N LEU A 402 -4.69 2.11 10.47
CA LEU A 402 -6.11 2.13 10.82
C LEU A 402 -6.95 1.32 9.82
N ASP A 403 -6.80 1.60 8.53
CA ASP A 403 -7.46 0.91 7.41
C ASP A 403 -7.33 -0.61 7.55
N ILE A 404 -6.10 -1.13 7.65
CA ILE A 404 -5.89 -2.59 7.74
C ILE A 404 -6.64 -3.22 8.93
N ASN A 405 -6.83 -2.49 10.04
CA ASN A 405 -7.53 -3.00 11.21
C ASN A 405 -9.05 -2.92 11.06
N VAL A 406 -9.57 -1.86 10.45
CA VAL A 406 -11.01 -1.67 10.23
C VAL A 406 -11.49 -2.57 9.09
N PHE A 407 -10.87 -2.45 7.90
CA PHE A 407 -11.33 -3.17 6.72
C PHE A 407 -10.87 -4.63 6.69
N GLY A 408 -9.74 -4.96 7.32
CA GLY A 408 -9.38 -6.36 7.58
C GLY A 408 -10.43 -7.06 8.45
N ARG A 409 -10.90 -6.38 9.51
CA ARG A 409 -11.98 -6.89 10.36
C ARG A 409 -13.29 -7.04 9.58
N ARG A 410 -13.71 -6.01 8.85
CA ARG A 410 -14.95 -6.02 8.07
C ARG A 410 -14.95 -7.13 7.02
N ALA A 411 -13.85 -7.27 6.27
CA ALA A 411 -13.70 -8.32 5.27
C ALA A 411 -13.73 -9.73 5.90
N GLY A 412 -13.02 -9.95 7.02
CA GLY A 412 -13.02 -11.23 7.73
C GLY A 412 -14.42 -11.63 8.22
N ILE A 413 -15.17 -10.71 8.82
CA ILE A 413 -16.56 -10.95 9.26
C ILE A 413 -17.46 -11.22 8.04
N ALA A 414 -17.36 -10.42 6.98
CA ALA A 414 -18.21 -10.55 5.80
C ALA A 414 -17.95 -11.86 5.04
N ALA A 415 -16.68 -12.25 4.86
CA ALA A 415 -16.29 -13.51 4.23
C ALA A 415 -16.75 -14.73 5.04
N ALA A 416 -16.62 -14.70 6.37
CA ALA A 416 -17.12 -15.77 7.23
C ALA A 416 -18.66 -15.90 7.15
N ASN A 417 -19.38 -14.78 7.18
CA ASN A 417 -20.84 -14.80 7.03
C ASN A 417 -21.27 -15.34 5.66
N TYR A 418 -20.55 -14.97 4.59
CA TYR A 418 -20.81 -15.50 3.26
C TYR A 418 -20.60 -17.02 3.23
N ALA A 419 -19.49 -17.51 3.76
CA ALA A 419 -19.17 -18.93 3.78
C ALA A 419 -20.16 -19.78 4.61
N LEU A 420 -20.74 -19.21 5.68
CA LEU A 420 -21.81 -19.86 6.45
C LEU A 420 -23.14 -19.92 5.70
N GLY A 421 -23.41 -18.95 4.84
CA GLY A 421 -24.66 -18.83 4.08
C GLY A 421 -24.66 -19.50 2.71
N HIS A 422 -23.51 -20.01 2.25
CA HIS A 422 -23.36 -20.57 0.91
C HIS A 422 -22.67 -21.94 0.95
N ASP A 423 -22.99 -22.77 -0.04
CA ASP A 423 -22.31 -24.03 -0.30
C ASP A 423 -21.10 -23.83 -1.22
N PHE A 424 -20.26 -24.86 -1.31
CA PHE A 424 -19.17 -24.86 -2.28
C PHE A 424 -19.73 -24.92 -3.70
N VAL A 425 -19.26 -24.02 -4.56
CA VAL A 425 -19.43 -24.11 -6.01
C VAL A 425 -18.30 -24.96 -6.58
N GLU A 426 -18.59 -25.85 -7.52
CA GLU A 426 -17.58 -26.72 -8.13
C GLU A 426 -16.41 -25.93 -8.75
N LEU A 427 -15.20 -26.49 -8.64
CA LEU A 427 -14.03 -25.95 -9.33
C LEU A 427 -14.16 -26.17 -10.85
N PRO A 428 -13.46 -25.37 -11.67
CA PRO A 428 -13.24 -25.71 -13.08
C PRO A 428 -12.55 -27.08 -13.20
N GLU A 429 -12.69 -27.76 -14.35
CA GLU A 429 -12.16 -29.12 -14.57
C GLU A 429 -10.64 -29.22 -14.34
N SER A 430 -9.88 -28.21 -14.76
CA SER A 430 -8.42 -28.14 -14.62
C SER A 430 -7.97 -26.84 -13.94
N PRO A 431 -8.24 -26.68 -12.63
CA PRO A 431 -8.11 -25.38 -11.96
C PRO A 431 -6.67 -24.85 -11.91
N ALA A 432 -5.67 -25.74 -11.98
CA ALA A 432 -4.25 -25.41 -11.90
C ALA A 432 -3.52 -25.42 -13.26
N GLU A 433 -4.19 -25.76 -14.37
CA GLU A 433 -3.52 -26.01 -15.66
C GLU A 433 -2.75 -24.80 -16.16
N MET A 434 -3.35 -23.61 -16.09
CA MET A 434 -2.69 -22.36 -16.48
C MET A 434 -1.41 -22.12 -15.68
N VAL A 435 -1.45 -22.29 -14.35
CA VAL A 435 -0.27 -22.07 -13.49
C VAL A 435 0.81 -23.11 -13.74
N VAL A 436 0.44 -24.38 -13.92
CA VAL A 436 1.39 -25.46 -14.24
C VAL A 436 2.07 -25.19 -15.58
N GLY A 437 1.31 -24.79 -16.60
CA GLY A 437 1.86 -24.37 -17.90
C GLY A 437 2.78 -23.18 -17.76
N TRP A 438 2.33 -22.12 -17.08
CA TRP A 438 3.09 -20.89 -16.90
C TRP A 438 4.43 -21.10 -16.18
N VAL A 439 4.44 -21.89 -15.09
CA VAL A 439 5.67 -22.25 -14.36
C VAL A 439 6.58 -23.12 -15.24
N GLY A 440 6.01 -24.07 -15.98
CA GLY A 440 6.77 -24.91 -16.91
C GLY A 440 7.43 -24.11 -18.03
N ASP A 441 6.71 -23.14 -18.58
CA ASP A 441 7.19 -22.25 -19.63
C ASP A 441 8.30 -21.34 -19.09
N ILE A 442 8.10 -20.63 -17.97
CA ILE A 442 9.16 -19.79 -17.39
C ILE A 442 10.44 -20.58 -17.08
N LEU A 443 10.31 -21.83 -16.62
CA LEU A 443 11.46 -22.70 -16.36
C LEU A 443 12.10 -23.26 -17.64
N SER A 444 11.43 -23.20 -18.79
CA SER A 444 12.00 -23.62 -20.06
C SER A 444 13.08 -22.63 -20.54
N GLU A 445 13.94 -23.07 -21.46
CA GLU A 445 14.99 -22.20 -21.97
C GLU A 445 14.42 -21.19 -22.98
N HIS A 446 14.35 -19.93 -22.54
CA HIS A 446 13.97 -18.81 -23.37
C HIS A 446 15.10 -17.78 -23.40
N GLY A 447 15.70 -17.58 -24.56
CA GLY A 447 16.63 -16.47 -24.81
C GLY A 447 17.83 -16.37 -23.87
N ASN A 448 18.19 -15.13 -23.54
CA ASN A 448 19.39 -14.78 -22.77
C ASN A 448 19.20 -13.51 -21.90
N GLU A 449 17.97 -13.07 -21.68
CA GLU A 449 17.68 -11.89 -20.86
C GLU A 449 17.70 -12.26 -19.37
N ARG A 450 18.30 -11.40 -18.55
CA ARG A 450 18.35 -11.58 -17.09
C ARG A 450 17.19 -10.83 -16.44
N VAL A 451 16.46 -11.50 -15.55
CA VAL A 451 15.35 -10.93 -14.76
C VAL A 451 15.78 -9.65 -14.05
N ALA A 452 16.96 -9.66 -13.41
CA ALA A 452 17.50 -8.51 -12.69
C ALA A 452 17.71 -7.27 -13.58
N ASP A 453 18.13 -7.45 -14.84
CA ASP A 453 18.43 -6.34 -15.75
C ASP A 453 17.12 -5.69 -16.25
N ILE A 454 16.10 -6.50 -16.54
CA ILE A 454 14.76 -6.00 -16.89
C ILE A 454 14.14 -5.27 -15.69
N ARG A 455 14.22 -5.86 -14.49
CA ARG A 455 13.72 -5.23 -13.26
C ARG A 455 14.39 -3.89 -12.99
N GLY A 456 15.72 -3.83 -13.07
CA GLY A 456 16.48 -2.60 -12.87
C GLY A 456 16.12 -1.51 -13.89
N ALA A 457 15.92 -1.89 -15.15
CA ALA A 457 15.48 -0.97 -16.20
C ALA A 457 14.05 -0.46 -15.98
N LEU A 458 13.11 -1.33 -15.58
CA LEU A 458 11.75 -0.94 -15.21
C LEU A 458 11.75 0.09 -14.08
N GLN A 459 12.45 -0.25 -13.00
CA GLN A 459 12.57 0.59 -11.81
C GLN A 459 13.16 1.95 -12.11
N GLN A 460 14.20 2.00 -12.96
CA GLN A 460 14.82 3.24 -13.37
C GLN A 460 13.90 4.09 -14.26
N SER A 461 13.15 3.47 -15.18
CA SER A 461 12.21 4.20 -16.04
C SER A 461 11.07 4.79 -15.21
N MET A 462 10.50 4.03 -14.27
CA MET A 462 9.44 4.52 -13.38
C MET A 462 9.90 5.70 -12.49
N ASP A 463 11.09 5.62 -11.86
CA ASP A 463 11.66 6.72 -11.05
C ASP A 463 11.93 7.98 -11.89
N ASN A 464 12.35 7.82 -13.16
CA ASN A 464 12.67 8.96 -14.02
C ASN A 464 11.41 9.64 -14.57
N ASN A 465 10.39 8.85 -14.93
CA ASN A 465 9.35 9.31 -15.82
C ASN A 465 7.96 9.39 -15.17
N ALA A 466 7.72 8.62 -14.11
CA ALA A 466 6.42 8.45 -13.46
C ALA A 466 6.51 8.67 -11.93
N ALA A 467 7.35 9.62 -11.51
CA ALA A 467 7.58 9.96 -10.11
C ALA A 467 6.66 11.09 -9.60
N VAL A 468 7.20 12.00 -8.77
CA VAL A 468 6.46 13.09 -8.11
C VAL A 468 5.87 14.08 -9.12
N PHE A 469 6.68 14.56 -10.07
CA PHE A 469 6.23 15.36 -11.19
C PHE A 469 6.25 14.54 -12.47
N ARG A 470 5.29 14.80 -13.35
CA ARG A 470 5.02 14.04 -14.56
C ARG A 470 4.64 15.01 -15.69
N THR A 471 4.94 14.63 -16.93
CA THR A 471 4.41 15.31 -18.12
C THR A 471 3.90 14.29 -19.12
N GLU A 472 3.16 14.74 -20.14
CA GLU A 472 2.77 13.86 -21.25
C GLU A 472 3.98 13.17 -21.91
N GLU A 473 5.08 13.90 -22.10
CA GLU A 473 6.31 13.38 -22.72
C GLU A 473 6.97 12.31 -21.86
N THR A 474 7.16 12.55 -20.55
CA THR A 474 7.80 11.58 -19.67
C THR A 474 6.96 10.31 -19.57
N LEU A 475 5.64 10.43 -19.44
CA LEU A 475 4.74 9.29 -19.34
C LEU A 475 4.68 8.47 -20.64
N LYS A 476 4.71 9.11 -21.82
CA LYS A 476 4.83 8.40 -23.10
C LYS A 476 6.17 7.67 -23.23
N GLN A 477 7.25 8.24 -22.72
CA GLN A 477 8.55 7.57 -22.68
C GLN A 477 8.51 6.34 -21.77
N ALA A 478 7.95 6.46 -20.56
CA ALA A 478 7.78 5.33 -19.64
C ALA A 478 6.98 4.20 -20.28
N LEU A 479 5.88 4.52 -20.98
CA LEU A 479 5.05 3.53 -21.65
C LEU A 479 5.83 2.79 -22.75
N THR A 480 6.60 3.53 -23.56
CA THR A 480 7.48 2.96 -24.58
C THR A 480 8.52 2.02 -23.97
N ASP A 481 9.17 2.44 -22.87
CA ASP A 481 10.15 1.63 -22.16
C ASP A 481 9.52 0.35 -21.61
N ILE A 482 8.34 0.45 -20.99
CA ILE A 482 7.62 -0.68 -20.41
C ILE A 482 7.24 -1.70 -21.49
N HIS A 483 6.76 -1.26 -22.65
CA HIS A 483 6.46 -2.16 -23.78
C HIS A 483 7.71 -2.91 -24.25
N ALA A 484 8.84 -2.22 -24.42
CA ALA A 484 10.10 -2.86 -24.77
C ALA A 484 10.58 -3.86 -23.70
N LEU A 485 10.37 -3.55 -22.42
CA LEU A 485 10.71 -4.45 -21.31
C LEU A 485 9.79 -5.68 -21.25
N LYS A 486 8.51 -5.53 -21.56
CA LYS A 486 7.55 -6.64 -21.71
C LYS A 486 7.93 -7.57 -22.86
N GLU A 487 8.39 -7.02 -23.98
CA GLU A 487 8.95 -7.84 -25.07
C GLU A 487 10.21 -8.60 -24.63
N ARG A 488 11.13 -7.95 -23.92
CA ARG A 488 12.33 -8.61 -23.39
C ARG A 488 12.00 -9.69 -22.37
N TYR A 489 10.96 -9.49 -21.56
CA TYR A 489 10.48 -10.45 -20.57
C TYR A 489 10.12 -11.81 -21.19
N SER A 490 9.63 -11.84 -22.43
CA SER A 490 9.35 -13.10 -23.16
C SER A 490 10.58 -13.98 -23.44
N ARG A 491 11.80 -13.45 -23.22
CA ARG A 491 13.08 -14.11 -23.52
C ARG A 491 13.98 -14.21 -22.28
N ILE A 492 13.39 -14.20 -21.09
CA ILE A 492 14.11 -14.35 -19.83
C ILE A 492 14.59 -15.78 -19.61
N THR A 493 15.69 -15.91 -18.89
CA THR A 493 16.18 -17.20 -18.44
C THR A 493 16.18 -17.26 -16.91
N VAL A 494 15.41 -18.19 -16.34
CA VAL A 494 15.59 -18.63 -14.95
C VAL A 494 16.77 -19.59 -14.91
N GLN A 495 17.83 -19.26 -14.17
CA GLN A 495 19.05 -20.06 -14.09
C GLN A 495 18.88 -21.23 -13.14
N ASP A 496 18.18 -21.04 -12.02
CA ASP A 496 17.85 -22.13 -11.11
C ASP A 496 16.72 -22.99 -11.70
N LYS A 497 17.05 -24.22 -12.09
CA LYS A 497 16.07 -25.22 -12.59
C LYS A 497 15.60 -26.17 -11.48
N GLY A 498 16.01 -25.93 -10.24
CA GLY A 498 15.61 -26.67 -9.06
C GLY A 498 14.13 -26.45 -8.71
N LYS A 499 13.59 -27.32 -7.85
CA LYS A 499 12.20 -27.21 -7.37
C LYS A 499 12.09 -26.64 -5.97
N ARG A 500 13.05 -26.94 -5.10
CA ARG A 500 13.02 -26.53 -3.70
C ARG A 500 13.61 -25.14 -3.55
N TYR A 501 12.87 -24.23 -2.93
CA TYR A 501 13.32 -22.88 -2.64
C TYR A 501 13.82 -22.12 -3.88
N ASN A 502 13.17 -22.33 -5.04
CA ASN A 502 13.56 -21.68 -6.28
C ASN A 502 13.08 -20.21 -6.29
N SER A 503 13.86 -19.32 -5.67
CA SER A 503 13.58 -17.89 -5.63
C SER A 503 13.78 -17.19 -6.97
N ASP A 504 14.66 -17.72 -7.83
CA ASP A 504 14.91 -17.16 -9.18
C ASP A 504 13.64 -17.25 -10.05
N LEU A 505 12.94 -18.39 -10.01
CA LEU A 505 11.63 -18.58 -10.63
C LEU A 505 10.59 -17.57 -10.10
N LEU A 506 10.48 -17.45 -8.78
CA LEU A 506 9.43 -16.63 -8.18
C LEU A 506 9.69 -15.14 -8.38
N GLU A 507 10.96 -14.72 -8.38
CA GLU A 507 11.34 -13.36 -8.75
C GLU A 507 11.02 -13.06 -10.23
N ALA A 508 11.16 -14.03 -11.13
CA ALA A 508 10.73 -13.90 -12.52
C ALA A 508 9.21 -13.69 -12.62
N ILE A 509 8.44 -14.52 -11.92
CA ILE A 509 6.97 -14.41 -11.82
C ILE A 509 6.55 -13.04 -11.29
N GLU A 510 7.16 -12.59 -10.19
CA GLU A 510 6.90 -11.28 -9.58
C GLU A 510 7.24 -10.12 -10.52
N LEU A 511 8.29 -10.24 -11.35
CA LEU A 511 8.60 -9.25 -12.37
C LEU A 511 7.48 -9.13 -13.40
N GLY A 512 6.84 -10.23 -13.78
CA GLY A 512 5.67 -10.21 -14.65
C GLY A 512 4.53 -9.35 -14.10
N PHE A 513 4.24 -9.47 -12.79
CA PHE A 513 3.25 -8.61 -12.13
C PHE A 513 3.68 -7.14 -12.10
N LEU A 514 4.95 -6.86 -11.74
CA LEU A 514 5.48 -5.50 -11.72
C LEU A 514 5.35 -4.79 -13.09
N LEU A 515 5.63 -5.50 -14.19
CA LEU A 515 5.51 -4.95 -15.55
C LEU A 515 4.06 -4.58 -15.90
N GLU A 516 3.09 -5.40 -15.50
CA GLU A 516 1.67 -5.08 -15.71
C GLU A 516 1.21 -3.89 -14.89
N LEU A 517 1.55 -3.87 -13.60
CA LEU A 517 1.13 -2.79 -12.70
C LEU A 517 1.80 -1.45 -13.04
N ALA A 518 3.04 -1.48 -13.53
CA ALA A 518 3.71 -0.29 -14.04
C ALA A 518 2.98 0.27 -15.26
N GLU A 519 2.57 -0.59 -16.21
CA GLU A 519 1.81 -0.14 -17.36
C GLU A 519 0.45 0.46 -16.96
N VAL A 520 -0.29 -0.23 -16.08
CA VAL A 520 -1.58 0.27 -15.55
C VAL A 520 -1.41 1.65 -14.90
N THR A 521 -0.35 1.81 -14.08
CA THR A 521 -0.02 3.08 -13.41
C THR A 521 0.26 4.19 -14.44
N VAL A 522 1.06 3.92 -15.46
CA VAL A 522 1.45 4.91 -16.48
C VAL A 522 0.28 5.27 -17.39
N VAL A 523 -0.53 4.29 -17.82
CA VAL A 523 -1.71 4.52 -18.66
C VAL A 523 -2.76 5.35 -17.90
N GLY A 524 -3.02 5.04 -16.63
CA GLY A 524 -3.87 5.86 -15.77
C GLY A 524 -3.35 7.30 -15.63
N ALA A 525 -2.04 7.45 -15.35
CA ALA A 525 -1.40 8.75 -15.18
C ALA A 525 -1.39 9.59 -16.47
N LEU A 526 -1.26 8.95 -17.63
CA LEU A 526 -1.25 9.63 -18.93
C LEU A 526 -2.65 10.15 -19.28
N ASN A 527 -3.68 9.36 -18.98
CA ASN A 527 -5.08 9.67 -19.23
C ASN A 527 -5.64 10.77 -18.30
N ARG A 528 -5.20 10.82 -17.04
CA ARG A 528 -5.61 11.86 -16.08
C ARG A 528 -4.89 13.18 -16.37
N LYS A 529 -5.59 14.14 -16.98
CA LYS A 529 -5.05 15.46 -17.38
C LYS A 529 -5.41 16.55 -16.37
N GLU A 530 -5.06 16.31 -15.11
CA GLU A 530 -5.18 17.24 -13.99
C GLU A 530 -4.03 17.02 -13.00
N SER A 531 -3.97 17.83 -11.94
CA SER A 531 -3.12 17.58 -10.77
C SER A 531 -3.98 17.45 -9.50
N ARG A 532 -3.91 16.30 -8.84
CA ARG A 532 -4.68 15.96 -7.64
C ARG A 532 -3.85 15.07 -6.71
N GLY A 533 -3.74 15.45 -5.43
CA GLY A 533 -3.01 14.67 -4.43
C GLY A 533 -1.60 14.23 -4.87
N GLY A 534 -1.32 12.93 -4.85
CA GLY A 534 -0.05 12.30 -5.25
C GLY A 534 0.20 12.23 -6.76
N HIS A 535 -0.75 12.69 -7.59
CA HIS A 535 -0.59 12.82 -9.03
C HIS A 535 -0.43 14.30 -9.41
N ALA A 536 0.77 14.68 -9.87
CA ALA A 536 1.04 16.05 -10.32
C ALA A 536 1.59 16.05 -11.76
N ARG A 537 0.87 16.75 -12.63
CA ARG A 537 1.18 16.95 -14.05
C ARG A 537 1.59 18.39 -14.28
N GLU A 538 2.83 18.63 -14.70
CA GLU A 538 3.32 20.01 -14.92
C GLU A 538 2.61 20.69 -16.10
N ASP A 539 2.22 19.90 -17.09
CA ASP A 539 1.42 20.30 -18.25
C ASP A 539 -0.08 20.46 -17.94
N TYR A 540 -0.53 19.97 -16.77
CA TYR A 540 -1.89 20.15 -16.23
C TYR A 540 -1.86 20.44 -14.72
N PRO A 541 -1.35 21.62 -14.29
CA PRO A 541 -0.96 21.87 -12.90
C PRO A 541 -2.13 22.08 -11.94
N ASN A 542 -3.35 22.22 -12.46
CA ASN A 542 -4.54 22.52 -11.66
C ASN A 542 -5.41 21.27 -11.49
N ARG A 543 -6.10 21.20 -10.35
CA ARG A 543 -7.15 20.21 -10.08
C ARG A 543 -8.38 20.50 -10.94
N ASP A 544 -8.98 19.48 -11.56
CA ASP A 544 -10.18 19.59 -12.39
C ASP A 544 -11.32 18.77 -11.79
N ASP A 545 -12.10 19.43 -10.94
CA ASP A 545 -13.24 18.82 -10.26
C ASP A 545 -14.43 18.55 -11.20
N THR A 546 -14.43 19.10 -12.43
CA THR A 546 -15.53 18.88 -13.38
C THR A 546 -15.34 17.58 -14.15
N ASN A 547 -14.11 17.32 -14.63
CA ASN A 547 -13.86 16.19 -15.53
C ASN A 547 -13.18 14.99 -14.85
N TYR A 548 -12.54 15.19 -13.70
CA TYR A 548 -11.66 14.18 -13.10
C TYR A 548 -11.96 13.88 -11.62
N MET A 549 -13.05 14.41 -11.06
CA MET A 549 -13.59 13.98 -9.76
C MET A 549 -14.30 12.62 -9.85
N ARG A 550 -13.52 11.59 -10.17
CA ARG A 550 -13.96 10.22 -10.42
C ARG A 550 -12.75 9.29 -10.35
N HIS A 551 -12.99 8.07 -9.89
CA HIS A 551 -11.99 7.02 -9.85
C HIS A 551 -11.70 6.51 -11.25
N THR A 552 -10.44 6.21 -11.53
CA THR A 552 -10.02 5.57 -12.79
C THR A 552 -10.06 4.06 -12.60
N MET A 553 -10.78 3.35 -13.48
CA MET A 553 -10.92 1.90 -13.47
C MET A 553 -10.18 1.32 -14.68
N ALA A 554 -9.17 0.49 -14.47
CA ALA A 554 -8.36 -0.11 -15.53
C ALA A 554 -8.66 -1.59 -15.69
N TYR A 555 -8.97 -2.02 -16.92
CA TYR A 555 -9.29 -3.40 -17.29
C TYR A 555 -8.28 -3.92 -18.30
N LYS A 556 -7.86 -5.17 -18.15
CA LYS A 556 -7.02 -5.86 -19.12
C LYS A 556 -7.87 -6.39 -20.27
N GLU A 557 -7.46 -6.12 -21.51
CA GLU A 557 -8.09 -6.68 -22.72
C GLU A 557 -7.16 -7.74 -23.33
N GLY A 558 -7.52 -9.02 -23.19
CA GLY A 558 -6.71 -10.15 -23.63
C GLY A 558 -5.85 -10.79 -22.54
N SER A 559 -5.17 -11.89 -22.88
CA SER A 559 -4.43 -12.74 -21.94
C SER A 559 -2.93 -12.46 -21.86
N ASP A 560 -2.34 -11.93 -22.93
CA ASP A 560 -0.90 -11.82 -23.06
C ASP A 560 -0.34 -10.65 -22.25
N LEU A 561 0.97 -10.66 -21.97
CA LEU A 561 1.60 -9.57 -21.22
C LEU A 561 1.50 -8.24 -21.96
N LEU A 562 1.64 -8.25 -23.28
CA LEU A 562 1.34 -7.12 -24.16
C LEU A 562 -0.16 -7.19 -24.50
N SER A 563 -0.93 -6.29 -23.91
CA SER A 563 -2.39 -6.26 -24.01
C SER A 563 -2.86 -4.82 -23.91
N ASP A 564 -3.98 -4.48 -24.54
CA ASP A 564 -4.58 -3.17 -24.34
C ASP A 564 -5.14 -3.04 -22.92
N ILE A 565 -5.13 -1.80 -22.41
CA ILE A 565 -5.73 -1.44 -21.12
C ILE A 565 -6.90 -0.51 -21.41
N ARG A 566 -8.12 -1.00 -21.17
CA ARG A 566 -9.32 -0.18 -21.25
C ARG A 566 -9.49 0.59 -19.95
N LEU A 567 -9.64 1.91 -20.05
CA LEU A 567 -9.98 2.75 -18.92
C LEU A 567 -11.47 3.09 -18.90
N ASP A 568 -12.07 2.98 -17.73
CA ASP A 568 -13.42 3.44 -17.40
C ASP A 568 -13.38 4.29 -16.12
N TYR A 569 -14.53 4.76 -15.65
CA TYR A 569 -14.60 5.58 -14.45
C TYR A 569 -15.76 5.22 -13.54
N LYS A 570 -15.49 5.27 -12.24
CA LYS A 570 -16.48 5.15 -11.16
C LYS A 570 -16.64 6.51 -10.46
N PRO A 571 -17.87 6.98 -10.20
CA PRO A 571 -18.08 8.23 -9.47
C PRO A 571 -17.60 8.10 -8.02
N VAL A 572 -17.04 9.18 -7.48
CA VAL A 572 -16.70 9.28 -6.04
C VAL A 572 -17.98 9.43 -5.21
N VAL A 573 -18.03 8.78 -4.06
CA VAL A 573 -19.17 8.91 -3.13
C VAL A 573 -18.98 10.15 -2.26
N MET A 574 -19.87 11.13 -2.45
CA MET A 574 -19.90 12.40 -1.71
C MET A 574 -21.08 12.43 -0.75
N THR A 575 -20.86 12.88 0.49
CA THR A 575 -21.93 13.01 1.49
C THR A 575 -22.08 14.44 2.00
N ARG A 576 -21.08 14.99 2.71
CA ARG A 576 -21.21 16.27 3.44
C ARG A 576 -20.12 17.28 3.15
N TYR A 577 -18.92 16.85 2.80
CA TYR A 577 -17.80 17.77 2.59
C TYR A 577 -17.61 18.07 1.11
N GLU A 578 -18.05 19.25 0.70
CA GLU A 578 -17.89 19.70 -0.67
C GLU A 578 -16.42 20.00 -1.00
N PRO A 579 -15.99 19.80 -2.26
CA PRO A 579 -14.66 20.16 -2.72
C PRO A 579 -14.40 21.65 -2.53
N MET A 580 -13.27 21.97 -1.91
CA MET A 580 -12.76 23.33 -1.82
C MET A 580 -11.28 23.34 -2.21
N GLU A 581 -10.71 24.53 -2.36
CA GLU A 581 -9.29 24.67 -2.61
C GLU A 581 -8.49 24.05 -1.45
N ARG A 582 -7.59 23.11 -1.78
CA ARG A 582 -6.84 22.32 -0.80
C ARG A 582 -5.55 23.05 -0.40
N LYS A 583 -5.63 23.91 0.63
CA LYS A 583 -4.50 24.66 1.20
C LYS A 583 -4.17 24.24 2.64
N TYR A 584 -2.90 24.37 3.01
CA TYR A 584 -2.32 24.00 4.32
C TYR A 584 -1.25 25.00 4.75
#